data_AF-A0A1R7Q9H9-F1
#
_entry.id   AF-A0A1R7Q9H9-F1
#
_cell.length_a   1.000
_cell.length_b   1.000
_cell.length_c   1.000
_cell.angle_alpha   90.00
_cell.angle_beta   90.00
_cell.angle_gamma   90.00
#
_symmetry.space_group_name_H-M   'P 1'
#
loop_
_entity.id
_entity.type
_entity.pdbx_description
1 polymer ?
#
loop_
_entity_poly.entity_id
_entity_poly.type
_entity_poly.pdbx_seq_one_letter_code
_entity_poly.pdbx_strand_id
1 'polypeptide(L)' 'MKQKPIASQTTPILFQHPTTTELRPALRSIIWANLRDFALFLGLAFVCWLVITAILMAVGG' A
#
# COMPACT_ATOMS: atom_id res chain seq x y z
N MET A 1 -13.77 49.40 21.06
CA MET A 1 -14.61 48.20 20.89
C MET A 1 -13.84 47.01 21.45
N LYS A 2 -14.43 46.17 22.32
CA LYS A 2 -13.74 44.98 22.85
C LYS A 2 -13.94 43.81 21.87
N GLN A 3 -12.85 43.27 21.35
CA GLN A 3 -12.86 42.16 20.41
C GLN A 3 -13.13 40.86 21.17
N LYS A 4 -14.17 40.12 20.79
CA LYS A 4 -14.47 38.81 21.37
C LYS A 4 -13.43 37.81 20.87
N PRO A 5 -12.83 36.99 21.75
CA PRO A 5 -11.87 35.98 21.31
C PRO A 5 -12.58 34.95 20.41
N ILE A 6 -12.05 34.77 19.20
CA ILE A 6 -12.49 33.74 18.26
C ILE A 6 -11.69 32.49 18.59
N ALA A 7 -12.39 31.38 18.85
CA ALA A 7 -11.74 30.09 19.08
C ALA A 7 -11.06 29.61 17.77
N SER A 8 -9.82 29.14 17.88
CA SER A 8 -9.10 28.59 16.74
C SER A 8 -9.87 27.40 16.16
N GLN A 9 -10.16 27.44 14.86
CA GLN A 9 -10.86 26.37 14.13
C GLN A 9 -9.90 25.30 13.60
N THR A 10 -8.59 25.45 13.82
CA THR A 10 -7.60 24.44 13.45
C THR A 10 -7.45 23.45 14.60
N THR A 11 -7.73 22.18 14.34
CA THR A 11 -7.45 21.11 15.30
C THR A 11 -5.93 21.04 15.54
N PRO A 12 -5.47 20.88 16.80
CA PRO A 12 -4.04 20.80 17.13
C PRO A 12 -3.31 19.68 16.37
N ILE A 13 -4.05 18.66 15.93
CA ILE A 13 -3.58 17.51 15.15
C ILE A 13 -2.84 17.93 13.88
N LEU A 14 -3.24 19.03 13.21
CA LEU A 14 -2.65 19.43 11.93
C LEU A 14 -1.21 19.97 12.05
N PHE A 15 -0.81 20.44 13.24
CA PHE A 15 0.52 21.02 13.52
C PHE A 15 1.35 20.18 14.50
N GLN A 16 0.91 18.96 14.79
CA GLN A 16 1.67 18.05 15.64
C GLN A 16 2.78 17.39 14.81
N HIS A 17 3.99 17.40 15.36
CA HIS A 17 5.07 16.59 14.79
C HIS A 17 4.67 15.12 14.90
N PRO A 18 4.77 14.32 13.82
CA PRO A 18 4.42 12.91 13.86
C PRO A 18 5.21 12.22 14.96
N THR A 19 4.50 11.38 15.71
CA THR A 19 5.10 10.58 16.78
C THR A 19 6.07 9.56 16.18
N THR A 20 7.06 9.10 16.96
CA THR A 20 8.04 8.10 16.49
C THR A 20 7.40 6.80 16.01
N THR A 21 6.22 6.47 16.55
CA THR A 21 5.36 5.35 16.13
C THR A 21 4.68 5.58 14.79
N GLU A 22 4.32 6.82 14.44
CA GLU A 22 3.73 7.17 13.14
C GLU A 22 4.79 7.26 12.03
N LEU A 23 6.02 7.62 12.41
CA LEU A 23 7.16 7.68 11.50
C LEU A 23 7.66 6.30 11.05
N ARG A 24 7.35 5.23 11.78
CA ARG A 24 7.78 3.87 11.46
C ARG A 24 6.60 2.91 11.38
N PRO A 25 6.14 2.55 10.16
CA PRO A 25 5.19 1.47 10.02
C PRO A 25 5.76 0.18 10.61
N ALA A 26 4.91 -0.59 11.27
CA ALA A 26 5.32 -1.84 11.89
C ALA A 26 5.92 -2.79 10.85
N LEU A 27 7.08 -3.40 11.15
CA LEU A 27 7.75 -4.33 10.22
C LEU A 27 6.81 -5.43 9.71
N ARG A 28 5.88 -5.89 10.56
CA ARG A 28 4.87 -6.89 10.20
C ARG A 28 3.93 -6.41 9.10
N SER A 29 3.50 -5.15 9.10
CA SER A 29 2.61 -4.63 8.05
C SER A 29 3.34 -4.53 6.71
N ILE A 30 4.62 -4.14 6.74
CA ILE A 30 5.49 -4.12 5.55
C ILE A 30 5.64 -5.53 4.99
N ILE A 31 5.99 -6.52 5.81
CA ILE A 31 6.16 -7.91 5.38
C ILE A 31 4.86 -8.44 4.78
N TRP A 32 3.72 -8.19 5.42
CA TRP A 32 2.43 -8.69 4.95
C TRP A 32 2.01 -8.06 3.62
N ALA A 33 2.25 -6.76 3.43
CA ALA A 33 2.02 -6.08 2.17
C ALA A 33 2.89 -6.68 1.04
N ASN A 34 4.20 -6.83 1.28
CA ASN A 34 5.12 -7.41 0.30
C ASN A 34 4.76 -8.86 -0.05
N LEU A 35 4.37 -9.68 0.93
CA LEU A 35 3.95 -11.05 0.69
C LEU A 35 2.68 -11.11 -0.18
N ARG A 36 1.72 -10.22 0.07
CA ARG A 36 0.49 -10.12 -0.73
C ARG A 36 0.80 -9.74 -2.17
N ASP A 37 1.62 -8.71 -2.37
CA ASP A 37 1.98 -8.24 -3.71
C ASP A 37 2.77 -9.29 -4.48
N PHE A 38 3.70 -9.98 -3.81
CA PHE A 38 4.45 -11.09 -4.39
C PHE A 38 3.55 -12.27 -4.78
N ALA A 39 2.57 -12.62 -3.95
CA ALA A 39 1.63 -13.69 -4.25
C ALA A 39 0.75 -13.38 -5.48
N LEU A 40 0.30 -12.13 -5.61
CA LEU A 40 -0.44 -11.67 -6.78
C LEU A 40 0.42 -11.73 -8.05
N PHE A 41 1.66 -11.27 -7.97
CA PHE A 41 2.61 -11.32 -9.09
C PHE A 41 2.89 -12.77 -9.50
N LEU A 42 3.16 -13.65 -8.54
CA LEU A 42 3.43 -15.06 -8.79
C LEU A 42 2.25 -15.75 -9.47
N GLY A 43 1.02 -15.50 -8.99
CA GLY A 43 -0.19 -16.04 -9.58
C GLY A 43 -0.39 -15.59 -11.03
N LEU A 44 -0.22 -14.29 -11.30
CA LEU A 44 -0.31 -13.75 -12.65
C LEU A 44 0.76 -14.31 -13.57
N ALA A 45 2.02 -14.36 -13.11
CA ALA A 45 3.13 -14.90 -13.89
C ALA A 45 2.90 -16.37 -14.24
N PHE A 46 2.38 -17.17 -13.30
CA PHE A 46 2.05 -18.57 -13.53
C PHE A 46 0.94 -18.74 -14.57
N VAL A 47 -0.13 -17.93 -14.49
CA VAL A 47 -1.21 -17.94 -15.49
C VAL A 47 -0.68 -17.57 -16.87
N CYS A 48 0.11 -16.50 -16.99
CA CYS A 48 0.73 -16.10 -18.25
C CYS A 48 1.61 -17.22 -18.82
N TRP A 49 2.41 -17.87 -17.98
CA TRP A 49 3.26 -18.99 -18.38
C TRP A 49 2.44 -20.18 -18.91
N LEU A 50 1.34 -20.55 -18.24
CA LEU A 50 0.44 -21.60 -18.70
C LEU A 50 -0.16 -21.28 -20.07
N VAL A 51 -0.64 -20.04 -20.26
CA VAL A 51 -1.24 -19.60 -21.53
C VAL A 51 -0.22 -19.65 -22.66
N ILE A 52 0.98 -19.09 -22.44
CA ILE A 52 2.05 -19.09 -23.44
C ILE A 52 2.44 -20.54 -23.80
N THR A 53 2.64 -21.38 -22.78
CA THR A 53 2.99 -22.80 -23.00
C THR A 53 1.90 -23.52 -23.78
N ALA A 54 0.62 -23.31 -23.45
CA ALA A 54 -0.49 -23.92 -24.17
C ALA A 54 -0.54 -23.48 -25.65
N ILE A 55 -0.33 -22.19 -25.93
CA ILE A 55 -0.25 -21.68 -27.31
C ILE A 55 0.92 -22.31 -28.07
N LEU A 56 2.11 -22.37 -27.45
CA LEU A 56 3.28 -22.98 -28.07
C LEU A 56 3.04 -24.46 -28.41
N MET A 57 2.41 -25.21 -27.50
CA MET A 57 2.06 -26.61 -27.74
C MET A 57 1.01 -26.78 -28.84
N ALA A 58 0.06 -25.85 -28.96
CA ALA A 58 -0.98 -25.90 -29.99
C ALA A 58 -0.49 -25.50 -31.39
N VAL A 59 0.55 -24.65 -31.48
CA VAL A 59 1.12 -24.18 -32.75
C VAL A 59 2.29 -25.06 -33.21
N GLY A 60 3.09 -25.59 -32.27
CA GLY A 60 4.26 -26.41 -32.57
C GLY A 60 4.03 -27.92 -32.50
N GLY A 61 2.87 -28.36 -32.01
CA GLY A 61 2.45 -29.76 -31.93
C GLY A 61 1.63 -30.22 -33.13
#